data_AF-A0A3B0PG00-F1
#
_entry.id   AF-A0A3B0PG00-F1
#
_cell.length_a   1.000
_cell.length_b   1.000
_cell.length_c   1.000
_cell.angle_alpha   90.00
_cell.angle_beta   90.00
_cell.angle_gamma   90.00
#
_symmetry.space_group_name_H-M   'P 1'
#
loop_
_entity.id
_entity.type
_entity.pdbx_description
1 polymer ?
#
loop_
_entity_poly.entity_id
_entity_poly.type
_entity_poly.pdbx_seq_one_letter_code
_entity_poly.pdbx_strand_id
1 'polypeptide(L)'
;MPRVRVDGNDLLACYDAMLEAIEYSRSGMGPIFVEFVTYRQGPHTTSDDPSVYRTKQEEEEAKKSDPIARIKKFLTAKGLW
;
A
#
# COMPACT_ATOMS: atom_id res chain seq x y z
N MET A 1 -20.88 1.02 8.21
CA MET A 1 -19.77 1.93 7.83
C MET A 1 -19.28 1.48 6.47
N PRO A 2 -19.25 2.35 5.45
CA PRO A 2 -18.69 2.02 4.14
C PRO A 2 -17.23 1.57 4.27
N ARG A 3 -16.82 0.67 3.39
CA ARG A 3 -15.44 0.16 3.33
C ARG A 3 -14.95 0.05 1.90
N VAL A 4 -13.68 0.34 1.70
CA VAL A 4 -12.96 0.09 0.45
C VAL A 4 -11.64 -0.61 0.77
N ARG A 5 -11.26 -1.54 -0.11
CA ARG A 5 -9.99 -2.27 -0.04
C ARG A 5 -9.14 -1.84 -1.22
N VAL A 6 -7.93 -1.38 -0.94
CA VAL A 6 -7.02 -0.73 -1.89
C VAL A 6 -5.71 -1.51 -1.91
N ASP A 7 -5.11 -1.63 -3.09
CA ASP A 7 -3.73 -2.06 -3.21
C ASP A 7 -2.82 -1.01 -2.57
N GLY A 8 -2.31 -1.30 -1.38
CA GLY A 8 -1.47 -0.38 -0.60
C GLY A 8 -0.13 -0.08 -1.26
N ASN A 9 0.24 -0.85 -2.29
CA ASN A 9 1.48 -0.67 -3.04
C ASN A 9 1.27 0.05 -4.39
N ASP A 10 0.06 0.51 -4.68
CA ASP A 10 -0.22 1.43 -5.78
C ASP A 10 -0.39 2.86 -5.24
N LEU A 11 0.62 3.71 -5.46
CA LEU A 11 0.62 5.09 -4.97
C LEU A 11 -0.61 5.89 -5.45
N LEU A 12 -1.02 5.70 -6.71
CA LEU A 12 -2.11 6.48 -7.29
C LEU A 12 -3.46 5.98 -6.77
N ALA A 13 -3.65 4.66 -6.68
CA ALA A 13 -4.86 4.11 -6.08
C ALA A 13 -5.01 4.51 -4.61
N CYS A 14 -3.91 4.53 -3.84
CA CYS A 14 -3.90 5.02 -2.47
C CYS A 14 -4.32 6.49 -2.37
N TYR A 15 -3.78 7.32 -3.26
CA TYR A 15 -4.09 8.76 -3.30
C TYR A 15 -5.57 9.00 -3.61
N ASP A 16 -6.09 8.37 -4.67
CA ASP A 16 -7.48 8.53 -5.10
C ASP A 16 -8.46 8.03 -4.02
N ALA A 17 -8.22 6.85 -3.45
CA ALA A 17 -9.07 6.31 -2.39
C ALA A 17 -9.11 7.21 -1.15
N MET A 18 -7.99 7.85 -0.80
CA MET A 18 -7.96 8.81 0.31
C MET A 18 -8.69 10.11 -0.03
N LEU A 19 -8.57 10.63 -1.26
CA LEU A 19 -9.32 11.80 -1.69
C LEU A 19 -10.83 11.58 -1.56
N GLU A 20 -11.33 10.46 -2.09
CA GLU A 20 -12.74 10.08 -2.00
C GLU A 20 -13.18 9.89 -0.53
N ALA A 21 -12.38 9.21 0.28
CA ALA A 21 -12.69 8.97 1.69
C ALA A 21 -12.79 10.27 2.50
N ILE A 22 -11.89 11.23 2.21
CA ILE A 22 -11.88 12.55 2.83
C ILE A 22 -13.10 13.35 2.39
N GLU A 23 -13.41 13.37 1.10
CA GLU A 23 -14.58 14.08 0.55
C GLU A 23 -15.88 13.52 1.14
N TYR A 24 -16.03 12.20 1.20
CA TYR A 24 -17.16 11.52 1.81
C TYR A 24 -17.37 11.97 3.26
N SER A 25 -16.30 11.91 4.07
CA SER A 25 -16.35 12.27 5.48
C SER A 25 -16.67 13.76 5.68
N ARG A 26 -16.07 14.64 4.86
CA ARG A 26 -16.30 16.10 4.89
C ARG A 26 -17.70 16.50 4.45
N SER A 27 -18.34 15.70 3.60
CA SER A 27 -19.71 15.91 3.14
C SER A 27 -20.76 15.53 4.19
N GLY A 28 -20.35 15.20 5.42
CA GLY A 28 -21.26 14.85 6.51
C GLY A 28 -21.83 13.43 6.42
N MET A 29 -21.31 12.60 5.51
CA MET A 29 -21.79 11.23 5.30
C MET A 29 -21.29 10.24 6.37
N GLY A 30 -20.50 10.72 7.33
CA GLY A 30 -19.93 9.92 8.41
C GLY A 30 -18.58 9.28 8.06
N PRO A 31 -18.05 8.40 8.92
CA PRO A 31 -16.74 7.79 8.70
C PRO A 31 -16.77 6.72 7.61
N ILE A 32 -15.61 6.46 7.03
CA ILE A 32 -15.35 5.38 6.07
C ILE A 32 -14.08 4.62 6.48
N PHE A 33 -14.07 3.31 6.24
CA PHE A 33 -12.92 2.46 6.48
C PHE A 33 -12.17 2.17 5.18
N VAL A 34 -10.87 2.40 5.16
CA VAL A 34 -10.00 2.12 4.01
C VAL A 34 -8.95 1.09 4.43
N GLU A 35 -8.97 -0.09 3.81
CA GLU A 35 -7.96 -1.14 4.01
C GLU A 35 -6.89 -1.04 2.92
N PHE A 36 -5.69 -0.61 3.27
CA PHE A 36 -4.53 -0.65 2.39
C PHE A 36 -3.79 -1.97 2.54
N VAL A 37 -3.87 -2.82 1.53
CA VAL A 37 -3.24 -4.14 1.53
C VAL A 37 -1.76 -3.97 1.14
N THR A 38 -0.86 -4.24 2.07
CA THR A 38 0.59 -4.09 1.85
C THR A 38 1.37 -5.19 2.59
N TYR A 39 2.70 -5.18 2.43
CA TYR A 39 3.61 -6.12 3.06
C TYR A 39 4.73 -5.40 3.82
N ARG A 40 4.97 -5.81 5.07
CA ARG A 40 6.09 -5.30 5.87
C ARG A 40 7.37 -6.02 5.47
N GLN A 41 8.08 -5.44 4.49
CA GLN A 41 9.33 -5.96 3.93
C GLN A 41 10.43 -6.15 4.98
N GLY A 42 10.53 -5.22 5.93
CA GLY A 42 11.50 -5.29 7.02
C GLY A 42 11.04 -6.13 8.22
N PRO A 43 11.93 -6.29 9.21
CA PRO A 43 11.55 -6.84 10.50
C PRO A 43 10.53 -5.95 11.21
N HIS A 44 9.92 -6.48 12.27
CA HIS A 44 8.95 -5.74 13.06
C HIS A 44 9.60 -4.54 13.73
N THR A 45 10.78 -4.78 14.26
CA THR A 45 11.64 -3.85 14.98
C THR A 45 13.09 -4.31 14.81
N THR A 46 14.05 -3.57 15.37
CA THR A 46 15.47 -3.96 15.36
C THR A 46 15.79 -5.20 16.20
N SER A 47 14.88 -5.62 17.08
CA SER A 47 15.05 -6.78 17.96
C SER A 47 14.33 -8.04 17.46
N ASP A 48 13.69 -7.95 16.30
CA ASP A 48 12.88 -9.00 15.71
C ASP A 48 13.63 -9.72 14.59
N ASP A 49 13.49 -11.04 14.53
CA ASP A 49 14.03 -11.89 13.45
C ASP A 49 12.86 -12.53 12.69
N PRO A 50 12.50 -12.02 11.51
CA PRO A 50 11.40 -12.55 10.70
C PRO A 50 11.63 -13.97 10.20
N SER A 51 12.89 -14.41 10.10
CA SER A 51 13.22 -15.71 9.50
C SER A 51 12.69 -16.90 10.30
N VAL A 52 12.30 -16.69 11.57
CA VAL A 52 11.71 -17.72 12.43
C VAL A 52 10.22 -17.92 12.19
N TYR A 53 9.53 -16.98 11.52
CA TYR A 53 8.09 -17.04 11.29
C TYR A 53 7.63 -16.68 9.87
N ARG A 54 8.56 -16.32 8.97
CA ARG A 54 8.31 -16.09 7.54
C ARG A 54 9.23 -16.93 6.69
N THR A 55 8.75 -17.28 5.50
CA THR A 55 9.60 -18.00 4.53
C THR A 55 10.32 -17.02 3.62
N LYS A 56 11.52 -17.38 3.16
CA LYS A 56 12.23 -16.60 2.12
C LYS A 56 11.39 -16.45 0.85
N GLN A 57 10.60 -17.47 0.50
CA GLN A 57 9.73 -17.42 -0.66
C GLN A 57 8.66 -16.32 -0.53
N GLU A 58 8.00 -16.25 0.63
CA GLU A 58 7.01 -15.21 0.94
C GLU A 58 7.63 -13.81 0.82
N GLU A 59 8.84 -13.61 1.37
CA GLU A 59 9.54 -12.33 1.28
C GLU A 59 9.91 -11.96 -0.17
N GLU A 60 10.42 -12.91 -0.95
CA GLU A 60 10.76 -12.67 -2.36
C GLU A 60 9.52 -12.42 -3.23
N GLU A 61 8.40 -13.07 -2.95
CA GLU A 61 7.12 -12.77 -3.60
C GLU A 61 6.64 -11.36 -3.25
N ALA A 62 6.72 -10.98 -1.97
CA ALA A 62 6.34 -9.65 -1.53
C ALA A 62 7.20 -8.55 -2.15
N LYS A 63 8.52 -8.75 -2.30
CA LYS A 63 9.44 -7.77 -2.92
C LYS A 63 9.04 -7.39 -4.34
N LYS A 64 8.39 -8.28 -5.09
CA LYS A 64 7.90 -7.99 -6.45
C LYS A 64 6.82 -6.90 -6.47
N SER A 65 6.21 -6.62 -5.32
CA SER A 65 5.16 -5.62 -5.16
C SER A 65 5.68 -4.28 -4.60
N ASP A 66 6.99 -3.98 -4.71
CA ASP A 66 7.56 -2.72 -4.23
C ASP A 66 6.85 -1.48 -4.86
N PRO A 67 6.21 -0.62 -4.04
CA PRO A 67 5.51 0.56 -4.53
C PRO A 67 6.41 1.56 -5.25
N ILE A 68 7.67 1.69 -4.82
CA ILE A 68 8.62 2.64 -5.42
C ILE A 68 9.02 2.15 -6.81
N ALA A 69 9.33 0.86 -6.94
CA ALA A 69 9.63 0.25 -8.23
C ALA A 69 8.45 0.39 -9.21
N ARG A 70 7.22 0.18 -8.72
CA ARG A 70 5.99 0.31 -9.52
C ARG A 70 5.77 1.72 -10.04
N ILE A 71 5.79 2.74 -9.17
CA ILE A 71 5.54 4.12 -9.60
C ILE A 71 6.68 4.65 -10.48
N LYS A 72 7.93 4.27 -10.19
CA LYS A 72 9.07 4.59 -11.05
C LYS A 72 8.85 4.05 -12.47
N LYS A 73 8.48 2.77 -12.63
CA LYS A 73 8.20 2.18 -13.94
C LYS A 73 7.12 2.95 -14.70
N PHE A 74 6.04 3.33 -14.01
CA PHE A 74 4.95 4.12 -14.60
C PHE A 74 5.41 5.50 -15.05
N LEU A 75 6.16 6.23 -14.22
CA LEU A 75 6.64 7.57 -14.53
C LEU A 75 7.72 7.56 -15.62
N THR A 76 8.64 6.60 -15.60
CA THR A 76 9.64 6.42 -16.68
C THR A 76 8.96 6.18 -18.03
N ALA A 77 7.92 5.33 -18.08
CA ALA A 77 7.18 5.10 -19.32
C ALA A 77 6.45 6.36 -19.85
N LYS A 78 6.24 7.35 -18.99
CA LYS A 78 5.67 8.67 -19.34
C LYS A 78 6.72 9.76 -19.57
N GLY A 79 8.01 9.47 -19.40
CA GLY A 79 9.08 10.48 -19.47
C GLY A 79 9.07 11.47 -18.30
N LEU A 80 8.55 11.06 -17.14
CA LEU A 80 8.38 11.89 -15.93
C LEU A 80 9.27 11.42 -14.76
N TRP A 81 10.31 10.63 -15.04
CA TRP A 81 11.24 10.09 -14.05
C TRP A 81 12.68 10.25 -14.52
#